data_AF-A0A1G2EXQ7-F1
#
_entry.id   AF-A0A1G2EXQ7-F1
#
_cell.length_a   1.000
_cell.length_b   1.000
_cell.length_c   1.000
_cell.angle_alpha   90.00
_cell.angle_beta   90.00
_cell.angle_gamma   90.00
#
_symmetry.space_group_name_H-M   'P 1'
#
loop_
_entity.id
_entity.type
_entity.pdbx_description
1 polymer ?
#
loop_
_entity_poly.entity_id
_entity_poly.type
_entity_poly.pdbx_seq_one_letter_code
_entity_poly.pdbx_strand_id
1 'polypeptide(L)'
;TCGFGGGTGSGAAPVIASVAKESGILTIAVVTKPFAFEGLKRIQIAEEGLTKLRNNVDAMIVIPNDRLLAVVDKNTSFLSAFAMCDDVLRQAVQGISDLITMPGIINVDFSDVRAIMSNSGSALMGIGKSSGEKRAEEAAREAISSPLLDMSIDGARGVLFAVSGGEDMTMWEIQEAARTITGAIDKDAKVIFGAFHDDRLKKGEFKITVIASGFPSEGRIQKLFQNDKDKNSVLNGATLNNNKKEELGDNDWEAVPAFLRRSKK
;
A
#
# COMPACT_ATOMS: atom_id res chain seq x y z
N THR A 1 4.37 -13.26 8.13
CA THR A 1 4.34 -11.90 8.71
C THR A 1 5.64 -11.61 9.41
N CYS A 2 6.14 -10.38 9.39
CA CYS A 2 7.36 -9.98 10.09
C CYS A 2 7.53 -8.45 10.14
N GLY A 3 8.21 -7.94 11.15
CA GLY A 3 8.65 -6.54 11.19
C GLY A 3 9.95 -6.33 10.43
N PHE A 4 10.01 -5.25 9.64
CA PHE A 4 11.20 -4.87 8.88
C PHE A 4 12.01 -3.79 9.60
N GLY A 5 13.30 -3.71 9.25
CA GLY A 5 14.27 -2.79 9.86
C GLY A 5 15.25 -3.46 10.83
N GLY A 6 14.99 -4.73 11.20
CA GLY A 6 15.94 -5.62 11.85
C GLY A 6 16.61 -6.60 10.88
N GLY A 7 17.59 -7.37 11.35
CA GLY A 7 18.36 -8.29 10.50
C GLY A 7 17.56 -9.51 10.01
N THR A 8 16.91 -10.24 10.92
CA THR A 8 16.27 -11.51 10.60
C THR A 8 15.02 -11.32 9.73
N GLY A 9 14.12 -10.40 10.10
CA GLY A 9 12.89 -10.14 9.35
C GLY A 9 13.19 -9.67 7.93
N SER A 10 14.03 -8.64 7.78
CA SER A 10 14.35 -8.07 6.47
C SER A 10 15.24 -8.97 5.60
N GLY A 11 16.06 -9.84 6.21
CA GLY A 11 16.95 -10.74 5.47
C GLY A 11 16.31 -12.08 5.10
N ALA A 12 15.59 -12.72 6.02
CA ALA A 12 15.06 -14.08 5.84
C ALA A 12 13.69 -14.10 5.15
N ALA A 13 12.83 -13.09 5.36
CA ALA A 13 11.49 -13.09 4.78
C ALA A 13 11.47 -13.19 3.25
N PRO A 14 12.33 -12.48 2.48
CA PRO A 14 12.38 -12.64 1.03
C PRO A 14 12.78 -14.05 0.58
N VAL A 15 13.64 -14.73 1.35
CA VAL A 15 14.10 -16.10 1.04
C VAL A 15 12.95 -17.09 1.23
N ILE A 16 12.25 -17.01 2.37
CA ILE A 16 11.10 -17.87 2.67
C ILE A 16 9.99 -17.65 1.65
N ALA A 17 9.72 -16.39 1.29
CA ALA A 17 8.73 -16.03 0.27
C ALA A 17 9.08 -16.61 -1.10
N SER A 18 10.35 -16.57 -1.51
CA SER A 18 10.81 -17.14 -2.78
C SER A 18 10.50 -18.63 -2.86
N VAL A 19 10.85 -19.39 -1.82
CA VAL A 19 10.62 -20.84 -1.78
C VAL A 19 9.13 -21.17 -1.84
N ALA A 20 8.28 -20.41 -1.12
CA ALA A 20 6.83 -20.60 -1.15
C ALA A 20 6.26 -20.32 -2.55
N LYS A 21 6.66 -19.19 -3.16
CA LYS A 21 6.19 -18.79 -4.50
C LYS A 21 6.66 -19.74 -5.59
N GLU A 22 7.91 -20.18 -5.56
CA GLU A 22 8.48 -21.18 -6.48
C GLU A 22 7.76 -22.53 -6.38
N SER A 23 7.21 -22.85 -5.21
CA SER A 23 6.38 -24.05 -4.98
C SER A 23 4.93 -23.90 -5.48
N GLY A 24 4.58 -22.77 -6.10
CA GLY A 24 3.23 -22.49 -6.61
C GLY A 24 2.20 -22.11 -5.55
N ILE A 25 2.65 -21.78 -4.33
CA ILE A 25 1.78 -21.38 -3.22
C ILE A 25 1.48 -19.88 -3.33
N LEU A 26 0.21 -19.48 -3.19
CA LEU A 26 -0.18 -18.07 -3.10
C LEU A 26 0.53 -17.43 -1.90
N THR A 27 1.50 -16.58 -2.18
CA THR A 27 2.41 -16.05 -1.16
C THR A 27 2.08 -14.60 -0.88
N ILE A 28 1.45 -14.34 0.27
CA ILE A 28 1.08 -13.00 0.72
C ILE A 28 1.99 -12.60 1.89
N ALA A 29 2.70 -11.49 1.75
CA ALA A 29 3.51 -10.95 2.83
C ALA A 29 2.80 -9.78 3.51
N VAL A 30 2.66 -9.87 4.83
CA VAL A 30 2.21 -8.78 5.70
C VAL A 30 3.41 -8.33 6.53
N VAL A 31 3.83 -7.08 6.35
CA VAL A 31 5.06 -6.55 6.96
C VAL A 31 4.86 -5.16 7.53
N THR A 32 5.57 -4.84 8.62
CA THR A 32 5.57 -3.50 9.20
C THR A 32 6.86 -2.75 8.89
N LYS A 33 6.76 -1.44 8.59
CA LYS A 33 7.92 -0.54 8.56
C LYS A 33 8.20 -0.03 9.99
N PRO A 34 9.48 0.16 10.36
CA PRO A 34 9.84 0.66 11.69
C PRO A 34 9.30 2.07 11.92
N PHE A 35 9.18 2.50 13.17
CA PHE A 35 8.84 3.89 13.49
C PHE A 35 10.00 4.82 13.09
N ALA A 36 9.67 6.05 12.72
CA ALA A 36 10.67 7.07 12.37
C ALA A 36 11.69 7.31 13.49
N PHE A 37 11.27 7.21 14.76
CA PHE A 37 12.15 7.42 15.91
C PHE A 37 13.19 6.31 16.11
N GLU A 38 13.01 5.13 15.51
CA GLU A 38 13.97 4.02 15.64
C GLU A 38 15.26 4.26 14.84
N GLY A 39 15.26 5.30 13.99
CA GLY A 39 16.44 5.82 13.31
C GLY A 39 16.53 5.44 11.83
N LEU A 40 17.21 6.31 11.07
CA LEU A 40 17.34 6.21 9.62
C LEU A 40 17.92 4.87 9.15
N LYS A 41 18.82 4.27 9.93
CA LYS A 41 19.44 2.99 9.57
C LYS A 41 18.43 1.85 9.50
N ARG A 42 17.44 1.81 10.41
CA ARG A 42 16.37 0.80 10.36
C ARG A 42 15.46 0.99 9.17
N ILE A 43 15.12 2.25 8.84
CA ILE A 43 14.31 2.58 7.66
C ILE A 43 15.02 2.10 6.38
N GLN A 44 16.32 2.37 6.23
CA GLN A 44 17.09 1.92 5.07
C GLN A 44 17.08 0.39 4.92
N ILE A 45 17.30 -0.34 6.02
CA ILE A 45 17.24 -1.82 6.03
C ILE A 45 15.84 -2.31 5.64
N ALA A 46 14.78 -1.63 6.10
CA ALA A 46 13.41 -1.97 5.76
C ALA A 46 13.14 -1.78 4.26
N GLU A 47 13.53 -0.66 3.66
CA GLU A 47 13.33 -0.39 2.23
C GLU A 47 14.10 -1.37 1.33
N GLU A 48 15.35 -1.69 1.68
CA GLU A 48 16.13 -2.73 0.99
C GLU A 48 15.45 -4.10 1.08
N GLY A 49 14.94 -4.46 2.27
CA GLY A 49 14.18 -5.69 2.48
C GLY A 49 12.89 -5.73 1.65
N LEU A 50 12.15 -4.62 1.60
CA LEU A 50 10.88 -4.51 0.85
C LEU A 50 11.10 -4.69 -0.64
N THR A 51 12.17 -4.09 -1.17
CA THR A 51 12.55 -4.22 -2.57
C THR A 51 12.82 -5.69 -2.95
N LYS A 52 13.56 -6.41 -2.10
CA LYS A 52 13.83 -7.85 -2.30
C LYS A 52 12.57 -8.68 -2.17
N LEU A 53 11.75 -8.42 -1.16
CA LEU A 53 10.52 -9.16 -0.88
C LEU A 53 9.51 -9.02 -2.03
N ARG A 54 9.39 -7.83 -2.62
CA ARG A 54 8.41 -7.52 -3.67
C ARG A 54 8.49 -8.46 -4.88
N ASN A 55 9.69 -8.91 -5.24
CA ASN A 55 9.88 -9.83 -6.36
C ASN A 55 9.51 -11.29 -6.02
N ASN A 56 9.45 -11.61 -4.72
CA ASN A 56 9.32 -12.99 -4.22
C ASN A 56 7.93 -13.29 -3.66
N VAL A 57 6.97 -12.37 -3.78
CA VAL A 57 5.59 -12.51 -3.27
C VAL A 57 4.59 -12.26 -4.38
N ASP A 58 3.35 -12.73 -4.19
CA ASP A 58 2.23 -12.40 -5.07
C ASP A 58 1.62 -11.05 -4.69
N ALA A 59 1.41 -10.85 -3.39
CA ALA A 59 0.92 -9.62 -2.80
C ALA A 59 1.70 -9.25 -1.55
N MET A 60 1.87 -7.95 -1.32
CA MET A 60 2.55 -7.39 -0.16
C MET A 60 1.69 -6.31 0.47
N ILE A 61 1.34 -6.49 1.73
CA ILE A 61 0.68 -5.51 2.58
C ILE A 61 1.74 -4.90 3.48
N VAL A 62 1.98 -3.60 3.29
CA VAL A 62 2.97 -2.85 4.06
C VAL A 62 2.25 -1.92 5.03
N ILE A 63 2.51 -2.11 6.32
CA ILE A 63 1.91 -1.32 7.39
C ILE A 63 2.97 -0.35 7.92
N PRO A 64 2.82 0.97 7.75
CA PRO A 64 3.75 1.92 8.33
C PRO A 64 3.44 2.10 9.81
N ASN A 65 4.37 1.75 10.71
CA ASN A 65 4.15 1.91 12.16
C ASN A 65 3.85 3.37 12.55
N ASP A 66 4.39 4.34 11.82
CA ASP A 66 4.10 5.77 12.05
C ASP A 66 2.60 6.12 11.86
N ARG A 67 1.85 5.36 11.04
CA ARG A 67 0.40 5.56 10.90
C ARG A 67 -0.36 5.18 12.16
N LEU A 68 0.16 4.22 12.91
CA LEU A 68 -0.43 3.82 14.19
C LEU A 68 -0.29 4.95 15.21
N LEU A 69 0.79 5.75 15.13
CA LEU A 69 0.96 6.95 15.94
C LEU A 69 -0.13 8.02 15.72
N ALA A 70 -0.76 8.04 14.55
CA ALA A 70 -1.85 8.98 14.28
C ALA A 70 -3.15 8.63 15.01
N VAL A 71 -3.28 7.38 15.48
CA VAL A 71 -4.50 6.83 16.10
C VAL A 71 -4.36 6.71 17.62
N VAL A 72 -3.14 6.79 18.16
CA VAL A 72 -2.88 6.68 19.60
C VAL A 72 -2.91 8.01 20.33
N ASP A 73 -3.46 7.98 21.54
CA ASP A 73 -3.42 9.11 22.46
C ASP A 73 -1.99 9.41 22.92
N LYS A 74 -1.72 10.69 23.24
CA LYS A 74 -0.41 11.17 23.73
C LYS A 74 0.11 10.45 24.98
N ASN A 75 -0.79 9.80 25.72
CA ASN A 75 -0.46 9.06 26.95
C ASN A 75 -0.17 7.56 26.69
N THR A 76 -0.21 7.12 25.43
CA THR A 76 0.02 5.73 25.08
C THR A 76 1.46 5.34 25.36
N SER A 77 1.66 4.27 26.12
CA SER A 77 2.99 3.77 26.44
C SER A 77 3.68 3.18 25.21
N PHE A 78 5.02 3.18 25.22
CA PHE A 78 5.82 2.54 24.18
C PHE A 78 5.43 1.07 23.94
N LEU A 79 5.23 0.29 25.02
CA LEU A 79 4.81 -1.11 24.92
C LEU A 79 3.43 -1.26 24.29
N SER A 80 2.49 -0.37 24.63
CA SER A 80 1.14 -0.37 24.06
C SER A 80 1.15 -0.05 22.56
N ALA A 81 2.05 0.84 22.10
CA ALA A 81 2.18 1.16 20.69
C ALA A 81 2.69 -0.05 19.87
N PHE A 82 3.66 -0.80 20.37
CA PHE A 82 4.11 -2.04 19.72
C PHE A 82 3.03 -3.13 19.74
N ALA A 83 2.31 -3.28 20.85
CA ALA A 83 1.19 -4.21 20.93
C ALA A 83 0.08 -3.89 19.91
N MET A 84 -0.14 -2.60 19.61
CA MET A 84 -1.04 -2.18 18.55
C MET A 84 -0.53 -2.57 17.16
N CYS A 85 0.78 -2.47 16.91
CA CYS A 85 1.38 -2.96 15.66
C CYS A 85 1.13 -4.46 15.47
N ASP A 86 1.34 -5.23 16.53
CA ASP A 86 1.10 -6.67 16.51
C ASP A 86 -0.38 -7.01 16.30
N ASP A 87 -1.29 -6.25 16.92
CA ASP A 87 -2.72 -6.45 16.71
C ASP A 87 -3.13 -6.13 15.27
N VAL A 88 -2.55 -5.10 14.65
CA VAL A 88 -2.79 -4.79 13.24
C VAL A 88 -2.28 -5.90 12.32
N LEU A 89 -1.08 -6.43 12.56
CA LEU A 89 -0.57 -7.60 11.83
C LEU A 89 -1.49 -8.81 11.98
N ARG A 90 -1.95 -9.07 13.21
CA ARG A 90 -2.88 -10.16 13.53
C ARG A 90 -4.21 -9.97 12.80
N GLN A 91 -4.77 -8.77 12.84
CA GLN A 91 -6.01 -8.43 12.14
C GLN A 91 -5.86 -8.56 10.63
N ALA A 92 -4.69 -8.23 10.08
CA ALA A 92 -4.45 -8.35 8.65
C ALA A 92 -4.43 -9.81 8.18
N VAL A 93 -3.69 -10.66 8.88
CA VAL A 93 -3.64 -12.10 8.59
C VAL A 93 -5.00 -12.76 8.85
N GLN A 94 -5.65 -12.41 9.96
CA GLN A 94 -6.99 -12.91 10.27
C GLN A 94 -7.99 -12.50 9.20
N GLY A 95 -7.97 -11.23 8.76
CA GLY A 95 -8.88 -10.74 7.74
C GLY A 95 -8.77 -11.49 6.42
N ILE A 96 -7.57 -11.93 6.02
CA ILE A 96 -7.40 -12.78 4.82
C ILE A 96 -7.83 -14.22 5.08
N SER A 97 -7.43 -14.78 6.24
CA SER A 97 -7.75 -16.16 6.59
C SER A 97 -9.25 -16.38 6.73
N ASP A 98 -9.94 -15.48 7.43
CA ASP A 98 -11.37 -15.58 7.71
C ASP A 98 -12.18 -15.63 6.39
N LEU A 99 -11.74 -14.93 5.33
CA LEU A 99 -12.37 -14.98 4.00
C LEU A 99 -12.37 -16.36 3.36
N ILE A 100 -11.33 -17.14 3.64
CA ILE A 100 -11.08 -18.44 3.01
C ILE A 100 -11.67 -19.55 3.88
N THR A 101 -11.58 -19.40 5.20
CA THR A 101 -11.88 -20.48 6.15
C THR A 101 -13.27 -20.39 6.78
N MET A 102 -13.87 -19.20 6.88
CA MET A 102 -15.18 -19.07 7.51
C MET A 102 -16.31 -19.43 6.53
N PRO A 103 -17.28 -20.25 6.94
CA PRO A 103 -18.48 -20.48 6.16
C PRO A 103 -19.27 -19.18 6.06
N GLY A 104 -19.38 -18.65 4.84
CA GLY A 104 -20.15 -17.47 4.50
C GLY A 104 -21.55 -17.81 3.99
N ILE A 105 -22.46 -16.84 4.16
CA ILE A 105 -23.76 -16.81 3.47
C ILE A 105 -23.52 -16.63 1.97
N ILE A 106 -22.54 -15.79 1.64
CA ILE A 106 -21.99 -15.61 0.30
C ILE A 106 -20.51 -15.92 0.40
N ASN A 107 -20.16 -17.14 0.01
CA ASN A 107 -18.78 -17.60 0.01
C ASN A 107 -17.98 -16.92 -1.10
N VAL A 108 -16.78 -16.48 -0.75
CA VAL A 108 -15.72 -16.18 -1.70
C VAL A 108 -14.85 -17.41 -1.77
N ASP A 109 -14.60 -17.93 -2.97
CA ASP A 109 -13.74 -19.11 -3.11
C ASP A 109 -12.25 -18.70 -3.10
N PHE A 110 -11.37 -19.69 -2.93
CA PHE A 110 -9.94 -19.42 -2.98
C PHE A 110 -9.47 -18.95 -4.36
N SER A 111 -10.18 -19.33 -5.44
CA SER A 111 -9.86 -18.93 -6.82
C SER A 111 -10.03 -17.41 -7.01
N ASP A 112 -11.05 -16.83 -6.39
CA ASP A 112 -11.39 -15.42 -6.38
C ASP A 112 -10.34 -14.60 -5.62
N VAL A 113 -9.98 -15.05 -4.42
CA VAL A 113 -8.87 -14.46 -3.64
C VAL A 113 -7.58 -14.53 -4.45
N ARG A 114 -7.27 -15.70 -5.02
CA ARG A 114 -6.10 -15.89 -5.87
C ARG A 114 -6.13 -14.97 -7.09
N ALA A 115 -7.28 -14.79 -7.73
CA ALA A 115 -7.41 -13.94 -8.92
C ALA A 115 -7.14 -12.46 -8.63
N ILE A 116 -7.46 -11.98 -7.43
CA ILE A 116 -7.17 -10.59 -7.01
C ILE A 116 -5.71 -10.45 -6.57
N MET A 117 -5.21 -11.38 -5.76
CA MET A 117 -3.92 -11.21 -5.08
C MET A 117 -2.71 -11.78 -5.86
N SER A 118 -2.91 -12.62 -6.88
CA SER A 118 -1.80 -13.18 -7.66
C SER A 118 -1.05 -12.10 -8.43
N ASN A 119 0.26 -11.99 -8.18
CA ASN A 119 1.14 -10.98 -8.79
C ASN A 119 0.59 -9.54 -8.75
N SER A 120 -0.20 -9.20 -7.73
CA SER A 120 -0.76 -7.87 -7.56
C SER A 120 0.29 -6.86 -7.07
N GLY A 121 1.42 -7.34 -6.53
CA GLY A 121 2.48 -6.53 -6.00
C GLY A 121 2.05 -5.86 -4.70
N SER A 122 1.67 -4.58 -4.75
CA SER A 122 1.21 -3.86 -3.56
C SER A 122 -0.26 -4.16 -3.30
N ALA A 123 -0.59 -4.44 -2.04
CA ALA A 123 -1.94 -4.55 -1.54
C ALA A 123 -2.11 -3.65 -0.31
N LEU A 124 -3.32 -3.15 -0.14
CA LEU A 124 -3.72 -2.34 1.01
C LEU A 124 -4.90 -3.01 1.69
N MET A 125 -5.00 -2.82 2.99
CA MET A 125 -6.06 -3.39 3.79
C MET A 125 -6.66 -2.34 4.71
N GLY A 126 -7.99 -2.29 4.71
CA GLY A 126 -8.78 -1.44 5.59
C GLY A 126 -9.78 -2.28 6.37
N ILE A 127 -9.97 -1.92 7.64
CA ILE A 127 -10.95 -2.56 8.51
C ILE A 127 -11.79 -1.46 9.12
N GLY A 128 -13.11 -1.65 9.09
CA GLY A 128 -14.07 -0.78 9.76
C GLY A 128 -15.05 -1.59 10.60
N LYS A 129 -15.47 -1.03 11.72
CA LYS A 129 -16.42 -1.62 12.65
C LYS A 129 -17.37 -0.55 13.15
N SER A 130 -18.67 -0.75 12.92
CA SER A 130 -19.69 0.14 13.47
C SER A 130 -20.87 -0.66 14.03
N SER A 131 -21.72 0.02 14.78
CA SER A 131 -22.94 -0.49 15.39
C SER A 131 -24.04 0.57 15.33
N GLY A 132 -25.30 0.16 15.46
CA GLY A 132 -26.45 1.06 15.35
C GLY A 132 -27.09 1.08 13.95
N GLU A 133 -27.90 2.11 13.68
CA GLU A 133 -28.80 2.14 12.52
C GLU A 133 -28.08 2.28 11.17
N LYS A 134 -26.95 3.01 11.14
CA LYS A 134 -26.11 3.21 9.93
C LYS A 134 -24.81 2.41 9.97
N ARG A 135 -24.77 1.33 10.73
CA ARG A 135 -23.56 0.54 10.97
C ARG A 135 -22.86 0.07 9.70
N ALA A 136 -23.60 -0.27 8.65
CA ALA A 136 -23.01 -0.74 7.41
C ALA A 136 -22.32 0.37 6.60
N GLU A 137 -22.97 1.54 6.46
CA GLU A 137 -22.40 2.70 5.77
C GLU A 137 -21.17 3.23 6.53
N GLU A 138 -21.26 3.33 7.86
CA GLU A 138 -20.17 3.82 8.69
C GLU A 138 -18.98 2.86 8.73
N ALA A 139 -19.22 1.55 8.87
CA ALA A 139 -18.15 0.56 8.80
C ALA A 139 -17.48 0.55 7.42
N ALA A 140 -18.23 0.76 6.34
CA ALA A 140 -17.67 0.88 5.00
C ALA A 140 -16.79 2.13 4.87
N ARG A 141 -17.28 3.28 5.36
CA ARG A 141 -16.53 4.54 5.37
C ARG A 141 -15.24 4.41 6.17
N GLU A 142 -15.30 3.82 7.36
CA GLU A 142 -14.13 3.59 8.21
C GLU A 142 -13.13 2.65 7.55
N ALA A 143 -13.60 1.58 6.88
CA ALA A 143 -12.72 0.66 6.18
C ALA A 143 -11.96 1.33 5.03
N ILE A 144 -12.63 2.16 4.21
CA ILE A 144 -11.98 2.86 3.08
C ILE A 144 -11.14 4.07 3.51
N SER A 145 -11.36 4.60 4.72
CA SER A 145 -10.55 5.67 5.31
C SER A 145 -9.61 5.17 6.40
N SER A 146 -9.36 3.86 6.46
CA SER A 146 -8.59 3.26 7.53
C SER A 146 -7.16 3.79 7.51
N PRO A 147 -6.56 4.14 8.67
CA PRO A 147 -5.15 4.58 8.77
C PRO A 147 -4.14 3.56 8.23
N LEU A 148 -4.57 2.31 8.04
CA LEU A 148 -3.79 1.22 7.45
C LEU A 148 -3.67 1.31 5.93
N LEU A 149 -4.45 2.18 5.29
CA LEU A 149 -4.37 2.49 3.87
C LEU A 149 -3.34 3.63 3.67
N ASP A 150 -2.13 3.28 3.25
CA ASP A 150 -1.07 4.27 3.04
C ASP A 150 -1.34 5.16 1.80
N MET A 151 -2.16 4.67 0.87
CA MET A 151 -2.66 5.39 -0.30
C MET A 151 -4.19 5.29 -0.35
N SER A 152 -4.84 6.24 -1.04
CA SER A 152 -6.26 6.11 -1.36
C SER A 152 -6.53 4.76 -2.04
N ILE A 153 -7.70 4.16 -1.77
CA ILE A 153 -8.17 2.96 -2.49
C ILE A 153 -8.42 3.25 -3.98
N ASP A 154 -8.46 4.52 -4.35
CA ASP A 154 -8.54 5.00 -5.72
C ASP A 154 -7.39 4.45 -6.59
N GLY A 155 -7.74 3.91 -7.75
CA GLY A 155 -6.82 3.27 -8.68
C GLY A 155 -6.50 1.80 -8.38
N ALA A 156 -7.09 1.18 -7.36
CA ALA A 156 -7.03 -0.27 -7.19
C ALA A 156 -7.77 -0.99 -8.34
N ARG A 157 -7.10 -1.96 -8.98
CA ARG A 157 -7.70 -2.76 -10.08
C ARG A 157 -8.46 -3.99 -9.60
N GLY A 158 -8.19 -4.42 -8.38
CA GLY A 158 -8.87 -5.54 -7.74
C GLY A 158 -9.21 -5.20 -6.31
N VAL A 159 -10.48 -5.28 -5.96
CA VAL A 159 -10.98 -5.01 -4.61
C VAL A 159 -11.78 -6.21 -4.13
N LEU A 160 -11.36 -6.77 -3.01
CA LEU A 160 -12.13 -7.74 -2.26
C LEU A 160 -12.66 -7.04 -1.03
N PHE A 161 -13.96 -7.10 -0.80
CA PHE A 161 -14.50 -6.69 0.49
C PHE A 161 -15.39 -7.77 1.08
N ALA A 162 -15.31 -7.87 2.40
CA ALA A 162 -16.07 -8.81 3.16
C ALA A 162 -16.81 -8.14 4.29
N VAL A 163 -18.04 -8.58 4.44
CA VAL A 163 -18.95 -8.16 5.48
C VAL A 163 -19.05 -9.29 6.49
N SER A 164 -18.89 -8.95 7.76
CA SER A 164 -19.08 -9.84 8.89
C SER A 164 -20.07 -9.22 9.87
N GLY A 165 -21.04 -9.99 10.31
CA GLY A 165 -22.06 -9.55 11.27
C GLY A 165 -22.89 -10.72 11.81
N GLY A 166 -23.89 -10.40 12.63
CA GLY A 166 -24.79 -11.37 13.23
C GLY A 166 -25.89 -11.85 12.28
N GLU A 167 -26.84 -12.63 12.81
CA GLU A 167 -28.03 -13.08 12.08
C GLU A 167 -28.99 -11.91 11.75
N ASP A 168 -28.76 -10.76 12.41
CA ASP A 168 -29.49 -9.51 12.22
C ASP A 168 -29.00 -8.69 11.03
N MET A 169 -28.04 -9.20 10.24
CA MET A 169 -27.60 -8.56 9.00
C MET A 169 -28.70 -8.61 7.94
N THR A 170 -28.95 -7.47 7.31
CA THR A 170 -29.94 -7.35 6.23
C THR A 170 -29.27 -7.16 4.87
N MET A 171 -29.98 -7.53 3.81
CA MET A 171 -29.51 -7.29 2.44
C MET A 171 -29.37 -5.79 2.13
N TRP A 172 -30.19 -4.94 2.77
CA TRP A 172 -30.11 -3.50 2.63
C TRP A 172 -28.77 -2.94 3.13
N GLU A 173 -28.35 -3.37 4.31
CA GLU A 173 -27.06 -2.98 4.90
C GLU A 173 -25.88 -3.40 4.01
N ILE A 174 -25.93 -4.62 3.46
CA ILE A 174 -24.93 -5.11 2.51
C ILE A 174 -24.87 -4.22 1.26
N GLN A 175 -26.03 -3.85 0.72
CA GLN A 175 -26.11 -2.98 -0.45
C GLN A 175 -25.54 -1.58 -0.16
N GLU A 176 -25.81 -1.00 1.00
CA GLU A 176 -25.27 0.32 1.38
C GLU A 176 -23.75 0.29 1.54
N ALA A 177 -23.22 -0.75 2.19
CA ALA A 177 -21.79 -0.97 2.31
C ALA A 177 -21.13 -1.12 0.93
N ALA A 178 -21.69 -1.98 0.07
CA ALA A 178 -21.18 -2.21 -1.27
C ALA A 178 -21.19 -0.92 -2.11
N ARG A 179 -22.26 -0.11 -2.04
CA ARG A 179 -22.35 1.19 -2.74
C ARG A 179 -21.26 2.17 -2.28
N THR A 180 -20.97 2.19 -0.98
CA THR A 180 -19.96 3.08 -0.39
C THR A 180 -18.56 2.70 -0.88
N ILE A 181 -18.24 1.40 -0.90
CA ILE A 181 -16.93 0.88 -1.35
C ILE A 181 -16.78 1.05 -2.86
N THR A 182 -17.79 0.64 -3.64
CA THR A 182 -17.76 0.74 -5.11
C THR A 182 -17.72 2.20 -5.61
N GLY A 183 -18.28 3.14 -4.84
CA GLY A 183 -18.18 4.57 -5.13
C GLY A 183 -16.79 5.17 -4.90
N ALA A 184 -15.90 4.48 -4.17
CA ALA A 184 -14.56 4.96 -3.83
C ALA A 184 -13.44 4.35 -4.70
N ILE A 185 -13.77 3.38 -5.57
CA ILE A 185 -12.81 2.63 -6.41
C ILE A 185 -13.01 2.94 -7.89
N ASP A 186 -12.07 2.48 -8.72
CA ASP A 186 -12.16 2.60 -10.18
C ASP A 186 -13.36 1.80 -10.73
N LYS A 187 -14.05 2.34 -11.74
CA LYS A 187 -15.22 1.71 -12.37
C LYS A 187 -14.87 0.40 -13.08
N ASP A 188 -13.62 0.28 -13.54
CA ASP A 188 -13.12 -0.90 -14.24
C ASP A 188 -12.46 -1.91 -13.27
N ALA A 189 -12.51 -1.66 -11.95
CA ALA A 189 -11.94 -2.56 -10.96
C ALA A 189 -12.75 -3.88 -10.86
N LYS A 190 -12.04 -5.01 -10.75
CA LYS A 190 -12.66 -6.28 -10.40
C LYS A 190 -13.07 -6.25 -8.93
N VAL A 191 -14.36 -6.41 -8.66
CA VAL A 191 -14.92 -6.41 -7.31
C VAL A 191 -15.36 -7.81 -6.92
N ILE A 192 -14.91 -8.27 -5.74
CA ILE A 192 -15.33 -9.54 -5.14
C ILE A 192 -15.92 -9.24 -3.76
N PHE A 193 -17.08 -9.83 -3.52
CA PHE A 193 -17.86 -9.61 -2.31
C PHE A 193 -18.09 -10.92 -1.56
N GLY A 194 -17.82 -10.90 -0.25
CA GLY A 194 -18.17 -11.98 0.66
C GLY A 194 -19.03 -11.51 1.83
N ALA A 195 -19.94 -12.37 2.28
CA ALA A 195 -20.75 -12.14 3.47
C ALA A 195 -20.63 -13.32 4.42
N PHE A 196 -20.19 -13.05 5.65
CA PHE A 196 -19.88 -14.06 6.66
C PHE A 196 -20.67 -13.82 7.93
N HIS A 197 -21.14 -14.90 8.53
CA HIS A 197 -21.67 -14.85 9.88
C HIS A 197 -20.50 -14.96 10.87
N ASP A 198 -20.38 -14.02 11.80
CA ASP A 198 -19.32 -14.04 12.81
C ASP A 198 -19.92 -14.04 14.22
N ASP A 199 -19.97 -15.23 14.84
CA ASP A 199 -20.47 -15.46 16.20
C ASP A 199 -19.68 -14.70 17.28
N ARG A 200 -18.50 -14.19 16.94
CA ARG A 200 -17.65 -13.44 17.87
C ARG A 200 -18.08 -11.97 18.00
N LEU A 201 -18.87 -11.47 17.04
CA LEU A 201 -19.37 -10.10 17.05
C LEU A 201 -20.57 -9.98 17.99
N LYS A 202 -20.68 -8.85 18.70
CA LYS A 202 -21.85 -8.60 19.55
C LYS A 202 -23.07 -8.35 18.68
N LYS A 203 -24.25 -8.62 19.23
CA LYS A 203 -25.53 -8.28 18.59
C LYS A 203 -25.54 -6.79 18.23
N GLY A 204 -25.78 -6.46 16.97
CA GLY A 204 -25.77 -5.08 16.49
C GLY A 204 -24.42 -4.61 15.90
N GLU A 205 -23.33 -5.36 16.04
CA GLU A 205 -22.03 -5.01 15.44
C GLU A 205 -21.92 -5.46 13.97
N PHE A 206 -21.28 -4.62 13.16
CA PHE A 206 -21.04 -4.86 11.75
C PHE A 206 -19.57 -4.54 11.45
N LYS A 207 -18.86 -5.50 10.88
CA LYS A 207 -17.44 -5.38 10.54
C LYS A 207 -17.28 -5.51 9.03
N ILE A 208 -16.51 -4.61 8.44
CA ILE A 208 -16.12 -4.68 7.04
C ILE A 208 -14.61 -4.76 6.94
N THR A 209 -14.14 -5.69 6.13
CA THR A 209 -12.74 -5.82 5.76
C THR A 209 -12.60 -5.58 4.27
N VAL A 210 -11.76 -4.63 3.87
CA VAL A 210 -11.50 -4.30 2.47
C VAL A 210 -10.04 -4.60 2.18
N ILE A 211 -9.78 -5.33 1.09
CA ILE A 211 -8.46 -5.62 0.57
C ILE A 211 -8.42 -5.09 -0.86
N ALA A 212 -7.56 -4.12 -1.10
CA ALA A 212 -7.37 -3.50 -2.40
C ALA A 212 -6.00 -3.89 -2.95
N SER A 213 -5.91 -4.17 -4.24
CA SER A 213 -4.69 -4.65 -4.86
C SER A 213 -4.61 -4.23 -6.33
N GLY A 214 -3.45 -4.44 -6.94
CA GLY A 214 -3.24 -4.11 -8.36
C GLY A 214 -3.16 -2.59 -8.59
N PHE A 215 -2.71 -1.84 -7.58
CA PHE A 215 -2.40 -0.42 -7.74
C PHE A 215 -1.39 -0.24 -8.87
N PRO A 216 -1.59 0.76 -9.76
CA PRO A 216 -0.60 1.08 -10.77
C PRO A 216 0.71 1.39 -10.06
N SER A 217 1.73 0.56 -10.31
CA SER A 217 3.08 0.82 -9.84
C SER A 217 3.50 2.24 -10.22
N GLU A 218 4.30 2.89 -9.37
CA GLU A 218 4.91 4.22 -9.56
C GLU A 218 5.78 4.35 -10.85
N GLY A 219 5.60 3.49 -11.85
CA GLY A 219 6.25 3.54 -13.16
C GLY A 219 5.72 4.62 -14.11
N ARG A 220 4.80 5.50 -13.69
CA ARG A 220 4.40 6.65 -14.54
C ARG A 220 5.43 7.78 -14.56
N ILE A 221 6.36 7.84 -13.61
CA ILE A 221 7.43 8.86 -13.61
C ILE A 221 8.53 8.52 -14.64
N GLN A 222 8.79 7.25 -14.95
CA GLN A 222 9.85 6.88 -15.91
C GLN A 222 9.52 7.27 -17.36
N LYS A 223 8.23 7.28 -17.75
CA LYS A 223 7.81 7.61 -19.13
C LYS A 223 7.78 9.10 -19.44
N LEU A 224 7.79 9.97 -18.43
CA LEU A 224 7.82 11.43 -18.64
C LEU A 224 9.23 11.92 -19.00
N PHE A 225 10.29 11.16 -18.71
CA PHE A 225 11.68 11.55 -18.99
C PHE A 225 12.32 10.84 -20.20
N GLN A 226 11.60 9.97 -20.91
CA GLN A 226 12.13 9.25 -22.08
C GLN A 226 11.72 9.85 -23.44
N ASN A 227 10.77 10.81 -23.48
CA ASN A 227 10.24 11.32 -24.76
C ASN A 227 10.98 12.54 -25.36
N ASP A 228 12.05 13.05 -24.74
CA ASP A 228 12.78 14.23 -25.25
C ASP A 228 14.10 13.94 -25.99
N LYS A 229 14.46 12.67 -26.22
CA LYS A 229 15.68 12.34 -26.97
C LYS A 229 15.51 12.21 -28.51
N ASP A 230 14.27 12.17 -29.01
CA ASP A 230 14.01 11.92 -30.44
C ASP A 230 13.63 13.16 -31.27
N LYS A 231 13.79 14.39 -30.75
CA LYS A 231 13.47 15.62 -31.50
C LYS A 231 14.66 16.44 -32.03
N ASN A 232 15.91 15.98 -31.86
CA ASN A 232 17.10 16.73 -32.30
C ASN A 232 17.86 16.09 -33.50
N SER A 233 17.15 15.51 -34.47
CA SER A 233 17.78 15.00 -35.71
C SER A 233 17.37 15.75 -36.98
N VAL A 234 16.56 16.81 -36.89
CA VAL A 234 16.16 17.61 -38.06
C VAL A 234 16.56 19.06 -37.82
N LEU A 235 17.78 19.42 -38.20
CA LEU A 235 18.21 20.76 -38.66
C LEU A 235 19.73 20.73 -38.93
N ASN A 236 20.13 19.92 -39.90
CA ASN A 236 21.40 20.12 -40.62
C ASN A 236 21.06 20.58 -42.03
N GLY A 237 21.27 21.86 -42.31
CA GLY A 237 21.19 22.40 -43.67
C GLY A 237 20.86 23.88 -43.74
N ALA A 238 21.85 24.75 -43.52
CA ALA A 238 22.07 25.98 -44.29
C ALA A 238 23.26 26.76 -43.73
N THR A 239 24.33 26.80 -44.51
CA THR A 239 25.38 27.82 -44.47
C THR A 239 24.79 29.21 -44.59
N LEU A 240 25.29 30.19 -43.82
CA LEU A 240 25.54 31.58 -44.24
C LEU A 240 26.37 32.33 -43.19
N ASN A 241 27.46 32.94 -43.65
CA ASN A 241 28.31 33.92 -42.95
C ASN A 241 27.50 35.10 -42.40
N ASN A 242 27.85 35.62 -41.22
CA ASN A 242 28.42 36.96 -41.08
C ASN A 242 28.80 37.33 -39.64
N ASN A 243 29.90 38.08 -39.56
CA ASN A 243 30.45 38.76 -38.39
C ASN A 243 29.41 39.45 -37.50
N LYS A 244 29.56 39.32 -36.17
CA LYS A 244 29.42 40.42 -35.20
C LYS A 244 30.09 40.07 -33.86
N LYS A 245 31.01 40.93 -33.43
CA LYS A 245 31.54 41.06 -32.08
C LYS A 245 30.47 41.71 -31.18
N GLU A 246 30.35 41.27 -29.94
CA GLU A 246 29.84 42.02 -28.77
C GLU A 246 30.19 41.18 -27.52
N GLU A 247 31.32 41.49 -26.86
CA GLU A 247 31.40 42.16 -25.54
C GLU A 247 30.93 41.28 -24.35
N LEU A 248 31.90 40.70 -23.65
CA LEU A 248 31.70 40.03 -22.35
C LEU A 248 31.56 41.09 -21.26
N GLY A 249 30.37 41.15 -20.65
CA GLY A 249 30.10 41.92 -19.45
C GLY A 249 30.71 41.28 -18.20
N ASP A 250 31.36 42.10 -17.41
CA ASP A 250 32.24 41.78 -16.29
C ASP A 250 31.47 41.47 -15.00
N ASN A 251 30.75 40.34 -14.90
CA ASN A 251 29.98 40.04 -13.66
C ASN A 251 29.72 38.57 -13.27
N ASP A 252 30.37 37.56 -13.86
CA ASP A 252 30.10 36.15 -13.50
C ASP A 252 31.21 35.49 -12.64
N TRP A 253 31.75 36.21 -11.66
CA TRP A 253 32.64 35.62 -10.64
C TRP A 253 31.91 34.93 -9.48
N GLU A 254 30.58 35.06 -9.39
CA GLU A 254 29.76 34.46 -8.33
C GLU A 254 29.29 33.02 -8.63
N ALA A 255 29.40 32.55 -9.88
CA ALA A 255 28.96 31.22 -10.27
C ALA A 255 29.97 30.09 -9.97
N VAL A 256 31.15 30.41 -9.41
CA VAL A 256 32.20 29.41 -9.13
C VAL A 256 32.12 28.91 -7.68
N PRO A 257 31.86 27.61 -7.44
CA PRO A 257 31.81 27.02 -6.10
C PRO A 257 33.08 27.26 -5.29
N ALA A 258 32.94 27.59 -4.00
CA ALA A 258 34.01 28.04 -3.12
C ALA A 258 35.22 27.09 -3.01
N PHE A 259 35.04 25.79 -3.24
CA PHE A 259 36.11 24.78 -3.15
C PHE A 259 37.18 24.91 -4.26
N LEU A 260 36.87 25.53 -5.40
CA LEU A 260 37.81 25.76 -6.50
C LEU A 260 38.66 27.04 -6.34
N ARG A 261 38.42 27.85 -5.30
CA ARG A 261 39.06 29.18 -5.14
C ARG A 261 40.46 29.16 -4.50
N ARG A 262 41.04 28.00 -4.18
CA ARG A 262 42.40 27.92 -3.61
C ARG A 262 43.23 26.78 -4.19
N SER A 263 44.01 27.10 -5.23
CA SER A 263 45.34 26.53 -5.43
C SER A 263 46.17 27.48 -6.28
N LYS A 264 46.92 28.38 -5.61
CA LYS A 264 48.22 28.93 -6.03
C LYS A 264 48.65 30.02 -5.04
N LYS A 265 49.28 29.60 -3.95
CA LYS A 265 50.59 30.09 -3.49
C LYS A 265 51.04 29.24 -2.32
#